data_AF-A0A2Z7CL19-F1
#
_entry.id   AF-A0A2Z7CL19-F1
#
_cell.length_a   1.000
_cell.length_b   1.000
_cell.length_c   1.000
_cell.angle_alpha   90.00
_cell.angle_beta   90.00
_cell.angle_gamma   90.00
#
_symmetry.space_group_name_H-M   'P 1'
#
loop_
_entity.id
_entity.type
_entity.pdbx_description
1 polymer ?
#
loop_
_entity_poly.entity_id
_entity_poly.type
_entity_poly.pdbx_seq_one_letter_code
_entity_poly.pdbx_strand_id
1 'polypeptide(L)'
;MASALINNASQIYFDSIFWMENEGMVKMFKALESSGLKGFLGCSSVIYEAALVEFFLNSSVRDDKVVSTVQGKSVEFTEEVFAGTFELPMEGLTDMSNVPKDLVFDARIAFSYDAGSFDVVTHERFLMISAIHGGVKVNWGRLLFNTFKDIVTPAMKQAKGYPVQICILLKGALDLELGESKDFPPLKILTAKTMGTYVAKNKNIKLMWMSQREIVRPRAHNR
;
A
#
# COMPACT_ATOMS: atom_id res chain seq x y z
N MET A 1 4.97 16.57 16.49
CA MET A 1 4.12 15.37 16.64
C MET A 1 3.49 14.90 15.32
N ALA A 2 3.18 15.77 14.36
CA ALA A 2 2.51 15.33 13.14
C ALA A 2 3.42 14.79 12.03
N SER A 3 4.72 15.10 11.99
CA SER A 3 5.62 14.49 10.98
C SER A 3 5.63 12.95 11.05
N ALA A 4 5.47 12.39 12.26
CA ALA A 4 5.30 10.95 12.47
C ALA A 4 4.05 10.39 11.78
N LEU A 5 2.97 11.18 11.63
CA LEU A 5 1.72 10.78 10.93
C LEU A 5 1.96 10.51 9.45
N ILE A 6 2.96 11.17 8.87
CA ILE A 6 3.21 11.19 7.44
C ILE A 6 4.40 10.28 7.09
N ASN A 7 5.20 9.86 8.07
CA ASN A 7 6.46 9.14 7.85
C ASN A 7 6.32 7.77 7.20
N ASN A 8 5.26 7.03 7.52
CA ASN A 8 5.07 5.70 6.98
C ASN A 8 4.07 5.65 5.81
N ALA A 9 3.65 6.82 5.32
CA ALA A 9 2.74 6.93 4.19
C ALA A 9 3.53 7.02 2.88
N SER A 10 3.03 6.39 1.83
CA SER A 10 3.54 6.52 0.48
C SER A 10 2.38 6.49 -0.49
N GLN A 11 2.52 7.18 -1.61
CA GLN A 11 1.53 7.21 -2.67
C GLN A 11 2.16 6.88 -4.00
N ILE A 12 1.33 6.54 -4.99
CA ILE A 12 1.76 6.11 -6.31
C ILE A 12 1.22 7.08 -7.34
N TYR A 13 2.11 7.63 -8.18
CA TYR A 13 1.72 8.35 -9.38
C TYR A 13 1.69 7.38 -10.58
N PHE A 14 0.54 6.71 -10.74
CA PHE A 14 0.34 5.61 -11.69
C PHE A 14 0.65 6.01 -13.14
N ASP A 15 0.21 7.20 -13.58
CA ASP A 15 0.40 7.65 -14.96
C ASP A 15 1.88 7.67 -15.35
N SER A 16 2.75 8.15 -14.46
CA SER A 16 4.19 8.13 -14.71
C SER A 16 4.72 6.70 -14.86
N ILE A 17 4.24 5.76 -14.05
CA ILE A 17 4.75 4.38 -14.00
C ILE A 17 4.41 3.62 -15.28
N PHE A 18 3.25 3.88 -15.89
CA PHE A 18 2.84 3.19 -17.12
C PHE A 18 3.68 3.55 -18.35
N TRP A 19 4.48 4.62 -18.28
CA TRP A 19 5.43 5.01 -19.32
C TRP A 19 6.86 4.51 -19.06
N MET A 20 7.08 3.66 -18.05
CA MET A 20 8.39 3.07 -17.78
C MET A 20 8.76 1.98 -18.79
N GLU A 21 10.06 1.88 -19.11
CA GLU A 21 10.60 0.81 -19.96
C GLU A 21 10.56 -0.58 -19.29
N ASN A 22 10.55 -0.64 -17.96
CA ASN A 22 10.55 -1.92 -17.25
C ASN A 22 9.17 -2.59 -17.31
N GLU A 23 8.98 -3.44 -18.32
CA GLU A 23 7.73 -4.16 -18.54
C GLU A 23 7.24 -4.97 -17.34
N GLY A 24 8.15 -5.57 -16.57
CA GLY A 24 7.80 -6.34 -15.37
C GLY A 24 7.16 -5.46 -14.30
N MET A 25 7.74 -4.27 -14.07
CA MET A 25 7.16 -3.27 -13.16
C MET A 25 5.83 -2.75 -13.70
N VAL A 26 5.76 -2.39 -14.98
CA VAL A 26 4.51 -1.91 -15.59
C VAL A 26 3.38 -2.95 -15.43
N LYS A 27 3.67 -4.24 -15.66
CA LYS A 27 2.70 -5.34 -15.46
C LYS A 27 2.23 -5.43 -14.00
N MET A 28 3.13 -5.30 -13.03
CA MET A 28 2.79 -5.32 -11.60
C MET A 28 1.85 -4.16 -11.23
N PHE A 29 2.13 -2.94 -11.69
CA PHE A 29 1.27 -1.78 -11.40
C PHE A 29 -0.07 -1.84 -12.13
N LYS A 30 -0.11 -2.42 -13.34
CA LYS A 30 -1.37 -2.73 -14.02
C LYS A 30 -2.20 -3.75 -13.25
N ALA A 31 -1.58 -4.75 -12.62
CA ALA A 31 -2.29 -5.69 -11.75
C ALA A 31 -2.87 -4.99 -10.49
N LEU A 32 -2.13 -4.06 -9.87
CA LEU A 32 -2.62 -3.22 -8.78
C LEU A 32 -3.81 -2.33 -9.19
N GLU A 33 -3.75 -1.74 -10.39
CA GLU A 33 -4.86 -0.96 -10.95
C GLU A 33 -6.07 -1.87 -11.19
N SER A 34 -5.86 -3.04 -11.80
CA SER A 34 -6.91 -4.01 -12.13
C SER A 34 -7.53 -4.63 -10.88
N SER A 35 -6.80 -4.69 -9.76
CA SER A 35 -7.33 -5.12 -8.47
C SER A 35 -8.16 -4.03 -7.79
N GLY A 36 -8.30 -2.83 -8.38
CA GLY A 36 -9.09 -1.74 -7.83
C GLY A 36 -8.40 -0.92 -6.74
N LEU A 37 -7.08 -1.05 -6.57
CA LEU A 37 -6.33 -0.33 -5.53
C LEU A 37 -5.85 1.07 -5.98
N LYS A 38 -6.11 1.46 -7.23
CA LYS A 38 -5.63 2.73 -7.80
C LYS A 38 -6.15 3.95 -7.04
N GLY A 39 -7.46 4.02 -6.74
CA GLY A 39 -8.03 5.16 -6.02
C GLY A 39 -7.46 5.32 -4.61
N PHE A 40 -7.21 4.20 -3.93
CA PHE A 40 -6.67 4.18 -2.57
C PHE A 40 -5.16 4.51 -2.50
N LEU A 41 -4.36 3.94 -3.42
CA LEU A 41 -2.90 4.12 -3.44
C LEU A 41 -2.44 5.33 -4.27
N GLY A 42 -3.34 5.90 -5.06
CA GLY A 42 -3.10 7.01 -5.96
C GLY A 42 -2.64 8.27 -5.22
N CYS A 43 -1.86 9.10 -5.92
CA CYS A 43 -1.35 10.35 -5.38
C CYS A 43 -2.46 11.36 -5.13
N SER A 44 -2.46 11.95 -3.94
CA SER A 44 -3.19 13.17 -3.59
C SER A 44 -2.18 14.12 -2.96
N SER A 45 -2.09 15.34 -3.46
CA SER A 45 -0.98 16.22 -3.10
C SER A 45 -1.16 16.92 -1.77
N VAL A 46 -2.29 16.76 -1.05
CA VAL A 46 -2.64 17.67 0.05
C VAL A 46 -2.86 16.93 1.38
N ILE A 47 -2.25 17.46 2.45
CA ILE A 47 -2.41 17.00 3.83
C ILE A 47 -2.92 18.15 4.71
N TYR A 48 -3.87 17.86 5.59
CA TYR A 48 -4.34 18.77 6.63
C TYR A 48 -3.83 18.33 7.99
N GLU A 49 -2.62 18.79 8.34
CA GLU A 49 -1.86 18.30 9.50
C GLU A 49 -2.64 18.45 10.82
N ALA A 50 -3.24 19.63 11.05
CA ALA A 50 -4.01 19.91 12.25
C ALA A 50 -5.25 19.01 12.36
N ALA A 51 -5.99 18.86 11.26
CA ALA A 51 -7.18 18.02 11.18
C ALA A 51 -6.83 16.54 11.43
N LEU A 52 -5.70 16.05 10.90
CA LEU A 52 -5.24 14.68 11.18
C LEU A 52 -4.90 14.46 12.65
N VAL A 53 -4.20 15.40 13.27
CA VAL A 53 -3.87 15.31 14.70
C VAL A 53 -5.14 15.24 15.54
N GLU A 54 -6.09 16.14 15.29
CA GLU A 54 -7.37 16.17 15.99
C GLU A 54 -8.19 14.90 15.73
N PHE A 55 -8.25 14.44 14.48
CA PHE A 55 -8.91 13.21 14.09
C PHE A 55 -8.42 12.02 14.92
N PHE A 56 -7.11 11.80 15.00
CA PHE A 56 -6.55 10.66 15.74
C PHE A 56 -6.70 10.79 17.27
N LEU A 57 -6.70 12.02 17.79
CA LEU A 57 -6.95 12.25 19.22
C LEU A 57 -8.36 11.79 19.59
N ASN A 58 -9.34 12.16 18.77
CA ASN A 58 -10.76 11.96 19.05
C ASN A 58 -11.34 10.67 18.43
N SER A 59 -10.58 9.96 17.59
CA SER A 59 -11.07 8.78 16.88
C SER A 59 -11.33 7.60 17.81
N SER A 60 -12.43 6.90 17.54
CA SER A 60 -12.80 5.62 18.13
C SER A 60 -13.58 4.77 17.12
N VAL A 61 -13.70 3.48 17.40
CA VAL A 61 -14.56 2.58 16.62
C VAL A 61 -15.86 2.37 17.39
N ARG A 62 -17.01 2.57 16.75
CA ARG A 62 -18.35 2.37 17.31
C ARG A 62 -19.26 1.75 16.26
N ASP A 63 -19.98 0.68 16.61
CA ASP A 63 -20.94 0.02 15.72
C ASP A 63 -20.39 -0.29 14.31
N ASP A 64 -19.18 -0.83 14.24
CA ASP A 64 -18.42 -1.12 13.00
C ASP A 64 -18.03 0.12 12.16
N LYS A 65 -18.15 1.34 12.72
CA LYS A 65 -17.77 2.60 12.07
C LYS A 65 -16.58 3.23 12.74
N VAL A 66 -15.83 4.04 11.99
CA VAL A 66 -14.84 4.95 12.54
C VAL A 66 -15.50 6.30 12.82
N VAL A 67 -15.50 6.73 14.08
CA VAL A 67 -16.10 7.98 14.52
C VAL A 67 -15.02 8.88 15.11
N SER A 68 -15.03 10.16 14.78
CA SER A 68 -14.12 11.15 15.37
C SER A 68 -14.77 12.54 15.45
N THR A 69 -14.09 13.48 16.09
CA THR A 69 -14.47 14.90 16.12
C THR A 69 -13.31 15.72 15.58
N VAL A 70 -13.58 16.56 14.59
CA VAL A 70 -12.61 17.49 13.99
C VAL A 70 -13.25 18.87 13.88
N GLN A 71 -12.57 19.92 14.35
CA GLN A 71 -13.11 21.28 14.46
C GLN A 71 -14.45 21.35 15.21
N GLY A 72 -14.63 20.51 16.22
CA GLY A 72 -15.89 20.40 16.96
C GLY A 72 -17.05 19.74 16.19
N LYS A 73 -16.83 19.28 14.96
CA LYS A 73 -17.83 18.57 14.13
C LYS A 73 -17.59 17.07 14.18
N SER A 74 -18.66 16.31 14.35
CA SER A 74 -18.61 14.84 14.36
C SER A 74 -18.47 14.32 12.93
N VAL A 75 -17.54 13.39 12.71
CA VAL A 75 -17.38 12.66 11.46
C VAL A 75 -17.56 11.16 11.69
N GLU A 76 -18.22 10.50 10.75
CA GLU A 76 -18.44 9.06 10.75
C GLU A 76 -18.08 8.48 9.40
N PHE A 77 -17.28 7.42 9.41
CA PHE A 77 -16.89 6.68 8.21
C PHE A 77 -17.34 5.23 8.34
N THR A 78 -18.20 4.80 7.42
CA THR A 78 -18.59 3.39 7.25
C THR A 78 -17.71 2.71 6.20
N GLU A 79 -17.80 1.39 6.10
CA GLU A 79 -17.12 0.64 5.05
C GLU A 79 -17.54 1.10 3.66
N GLU A 80 -18.83 1.38 3.45
CA GLU A 80 -19.39 1.82 2.16
C GLU A 80 -18.89 3.20 1.77
N VAL A 81 -18.85 4.15 2.71
CA VAL A 81 -18.31 5.49 2.46
C VAL A 81 -16.81 5.39 2.15
N PHE A 82 -16.08 4.59 2.92
CA PHE A 82 -14.66 4.38 2.71
C PHE A 82 -14.37 3.76 1.34
N ALA A 83 -15.03 2.65 1.01
CA ALA A 83 -14.83 1.95 -0.24
C ALA A 83 -15.28 2.79 -1.44
N GLY A 84 -16.42 3.46 -1.35
CA GLY A 84 -16.93 4.35 -2.39
C GLY A 84 -15.97 5.52 -2.68
N THR A 85 -15.38 6.12 -1.64
CA THR A 85 -14.42 7.23 -1.79
C THR A 85 -13.18 6.85 -2.59
N PHE A 86 -12.74 5.59 -2.47
CA PHE A 86 -11.52 5.10 -3.12
C PHE A 86 -11.79 4.14 -4.29
N GLU A 87 -13.07 4.00 -4.70
CA GLU A 87 -13.53 3.07 -5.75
C GLU A 87 -13.07 1.63 -5.51
N LEU A 88 -13.04 1.20 -4.24
CA LEU A 88 -12.55 -0.11 -3.85
C LEU A 88 -13.57 -1.20 -4.16
N PRO A 89 -13.13 -2.37 -4.67
CA PRO A 89 -13.99 -3.55 -4.78
C PRO A 89 -14.51 -4.01 -3.42
N MET A 90 -15.81 -4.29 -3.39
CA MET A 90 -16.54 -4.79 -2.21
C MET A 90 -16.94 -6.27 -2.34
N GLU A 91 -16.55 -6.93 -3.43
CA GLU A 91 -16.78 -8.35 -3.69
C GLU A 91 -15.46 -9.13 -3.67
N GLY A 92 -15.52 -10.43 -3.33
CA GLY A 92 -14.38 -11.34 -3.35
C GLY A 92 -13.89 -11.74 -1.96
N LEU A 93 -12.63 -12.18 -1.88
CA LEU A 93 -12.05 -12.66 -0.62
C LEU A 93 -11.95 -11.54 0.42
N THR A 94 -12.37 -11.84 1.64
CA THR A 94 -12.25 -10.96 2.82
C THR A 94 -11.18 -11.43 3.81
N ASP A 95 -10.56 -12.58 3.56
CA ASP A 95 -9.52 -13.18 4.39
C ASP A 95 -8.40 -13.71 3.48
N MET A 96 -7.19 -13.20 3.68
CA MET A 96 -6.01 -13.53 2.89
C MET A 96 -5.55 -14.97 3.09
N SER A 97 -5.91 -15.62 4.20
CA SER A 97 -5.59 -17.04 4.42
C SER A 97 -6.30 -17.97 3.42
N ASN A 98 -7.36 -17.47 2.76
CA ASN A 98 -8.13 -18.19 1.73
C ASN A 98 -7.57 -18.03 0.31
N VAL A 99 -6.44 -17.33 0.12
CA VAL A 99 -5.78 -17.27 -1.20
C VAL A 99 -5.37 -18.69 -1.63
N PRO A 100 -5.73 -19.13 -2.85
CA PRO A 100 -5.41 -20.47 -3.33
C PRO A 100 -3.90 -20.78 -3.23
N LYS A 101 -3.57 -21.96 -2.69
CA LYS A 101 -2.19 -22.35 -2.38
C LYS A 101 -1.30 -22.48 -3.62
N ASP A 102 -1.89 -22.89 -4.74
CA ASP A 102 -1.27 -22.91 -6.06
C ASP A 102 -0.83 -21.50 -6.48
N LEU A 103 -1.67 -20.48 -6.32
CA LEU A 103 -1.30 -19.10 -6.62
C LEU A 103 -0.21 -18.55 -5.69
N VAL A 104 -0.23 -18.95 -4.40
CA VAL A 104 0.85 -18.64 -3.44
C VAL A 104 2.16 -19.29 -3.87
N PHE A 105 2.11 -20.51 -4.41
CA PHE A 105 3.28 -21.23 -4.93
C PHE A 105 3.80 -20.60 -6.22
N ASP A 106 2.90 -20.25 -7.15
CA ASP A 106 3.24 -19.56 -8.41
C ASP A 106 3.89 -18.21 -8.16
N ALA A 107 3.29 -17.40 -7.26
CA ALA A 107 3.88 -16.15 -6.82
C ALA A 107 5.26 -16.39 -6.18
N ARG A 108 5.42 -17.45 -5.39
CA ARG A 108 6.73 -17.79 -4.82
C ARG A 108 7.74 -18.08 -5.91
N ILE A 109 7.41 -18.85 -6.94
CA ILE A 109 8.31 -19.08 -8.07
C ILE A 109 8.63 -17.77 -8.81
N ALA A 110 7.62 -16.97 -9.11
CA ALA A 110 7.76 -15.72 -9.84
C ALA A 110 8.64 -14.69 -9.11
N PHE A 111 8.54 -14.63 -7.78
CA PHE A 111 9.25 -13.65 -6.96
C PHE A 111 10.52 -14.19 -6.26
N SER A 112 10.79 -15.50 -6.27
CA SER A 112 11.98 -16.10 -5.61
C SER A 112 13.26 -16.15 -6.47
N TYR A 113 13.28 -15.58 -7.68
CA TYR A 113 14.47 -15.64 -8.54
C TYR A 113 15.69 -14.86 -7.99
N ASP A 114 15.51 -14.00 -6.98
CA ASP A 114 16.60 -13.36 -6.24
C ASP A 114 16.49 -13.75 -4.75
N ALA A 115 17.17 -14.84 -4.38
CA ALA A 115 17.05 -15.64 -3.15
C ALA A 115 17.42 -14.94 -1.82
N GLY A 116 17.23 -13.62 -1.70
CA GLY A 116 17.53 -12.87 -0.48
C GLY A 116 16.60 -11.69 -0.17
N SER A 117 15.63 -11.33 -1.02
CA SER A 117 14.87 -10.07 -0.85
C SER A 117 13.55 -10.20 -0.09
N PHE A 118 12.99 -11.40 0.07
CA PHE A 118 11.63 -11.58 0.60
C PHE A 118 11.56 -12.09 2.04
N ASP A 119 12.68 -12.38 2.70
CA ASP A 119 12.71 -12.77 4.13
C ASP A 119 12.15 -11.65 5.05
N VAL A 120 12.07 -10.43 4.52
CA VAL A 120 11.54 -9.24 5.20
C VAL A 120 10.02 -9.04 4.98
N VAL A 121 9.40 -9.76 4.03
CA VAL A 121 7.96 -9.60 3.73
C VAL A 121 7.15 -10.50 4.64
N THR A 122 6.23 -9.91 5.42
CA THR A 122 5.33 -10.68 6.29
C THR A 122 4.48 -11.65 5.48
N HIS A 123 4.09 -12.77 6.08
CA HIS A 123 3.26 -13.79 5.42
C HIS A 123 1.99 -13.19 4.80
N GLU A 124 1.31 -12.31 5.53
CA GLU A 124 0.11 -11.61 5.07
C GLU A 124 0.36 -10.74 3.82
N ARG A 125 1.45 -9.96 3.80
CA ARG A 125 1.82 -9.16 2.62
C ARG A 125 2.12 -10.04 1.41
N PHE A 126 2.72 -11.20 1.63
CA PHE A 126 2.97 -12.17 0.57
C PHE A 126 1.67 -12.75 0.01
N LEU A 127 0.69 -13.03 0.86
CA LEU A 127 -0.65 -13.48 0.42
C LEU A 127 -1.35 -12.41 -0.42
N MET A 128 -1.27 -11.13 -0.01
CA MET A 128 -1.80 -10.02 -0.82
C MET A 128 -1.14 -9.95 -2.20
N ILE A 129 0.19 -10.03 -2.25
CA ILE A 129 0.94 -10.04 -3.52
C ILE A 129 0.50 -11.22 -4.39
N SER A 130 0.32 -12.40 -3.78
CA SER A 130 -0.11 -13.60 -4.49
C SER A 130 -1.54 -13.47 -5.05
N ALA A 131 -2.47 -12.90 -4.28
CA ALA A 131 -3.84 -12.64 -4.72
C ALA A 131 -3.87 -11.67 -5.91
N ILE A 132 -3.13 -10.56 -5.82
CA ILE A 132 -3.06 -9.55 -6.89
C ILE A 132 -2.40 -10.14 -8.14
N HIS A 133 -1.30 -10.87 -7.96
CA HIS A 133 -0.58 -11.51 -9.06
C HIS A 133 -1.44 -12.56 -9.77
N GLY A 134 -2.17 -13.38 -9.01
CA GLY A 134 -3.08 -14.41 -9.52
C GLY A 134 -4.43 -13.89 -10.01
N GLY A 135 -4.69 -12.57 -9.95
CA GLY A 135 -5.95 -11.97 -10.39
C GLY A 135 -7.17 -12.38 -9.54
N VAL A 136 -6.95 -12.72 -8.28
CA VAL A 136 -8.03 -13.09 -7.36
C VAL A 136 -8.87 -11.85 -7.04
N LYS A 137 -10.19 -11.97 -7.13
CA LYS A 137 -11.10 -10.93 -6.65
C LYS A 137 -11.02 -10.84 -5.13
N VAL A 138 -10.70 -9.67 -4.62
CA VAL A 138 -10.52 -9.39 -3.20
C VAL A 138 -11.43 -8.22 -2.83
N ASN A 139 -12.15 -8.36 -1.70
CA ASN A 139 -12.88 -7.26 -1.11
C ASN A 139 -11.88 -6.34 -0.38
N TRP A 140 -11.29 -5.42 -1.15
CA TRP A 140 -10.33 -4.45 -0.62
C TRP A 140 -10.98 -3.42 0.28
N GLY A 141 -12.27 -3.10 0.07
CA GLY A 141 -13.03 -2.21 0.94
C GLY A 141 -13.03 -2.72 2.38
N ARG A 142 -13.46 -3.97 2.60
CA ARG A 142 -13.48 -4.61 3.92
C ARG A 142 -12.10 -4.69 4.56
N LEU A 143 -11.10 -5.17 3.82
CA LEU A 143 -9.75 -5.40 4.35
C LEU A 143 -9.04 -4.10 4.77
N LEU A 144 -9.07 -3.08 3.90
CA LEU A 144 -8.47 -1.79 4.18
C LEU A 144 -9.26 -1.01 5.23
N PHE A 145 -10.59 -1.16 5.28
CA PHE A 145 -11.41 -0.56 6.32
C PHE A 145 -11.21 -1.22 7.69
N ASN A 146 -11.04 -2.54 7.75
CA ASN A 146 -10.64 -3.22 9.00
C ASN A 146 -9.28 -2.72 9.50
N THR A 147 -8.31 -2.59 8.58
CA THR A 147 -7.01 -1.98 8.92
C THR A 147 -7.18 -0.54 9.41
N PHE A 148 -8.07 0.23 8.78
CA PHE A 148 -8.37 1.60 9.19
C PHE A 148 -8.98 1.66 10.61
N LYS A 149 -9.88 0.74 10.95
CA LYS A 149 -10.41 0.60 12.32
C LYS A 149 -9.30 0.28 13.31
N ASP A 150 -8.41 -0.65 12.98
CA ASP A 150 -7.32 -1.05 13.86
C ASP A 150 -6.40 0.13 14.19
N ILE A 151 -6.01 0.95 13.20
CA ILE A 151 -5.10 2.09 13.43
C ILE A 151 -5.71 3.22 14.27
N VAL A 152 -7.04 3.33 14.34
CA VAL A 152 -7.70 4.34 15.19
C VAL A 152 -7.96 3.84 16.61
N THR A 153 -7.77 2.54 16.88
CA THR A 153 -7.85 2.01 18.24
C THR A 153 -6.71 2.54 19.12
N PRO A 154 -6.94 2.78 20.43
CA PRO A 154 -5.93 3.33 21.34
C PRO A 154 -4.60 2.58 21.36
N ALA A 155 -4.61 1.25 21.14
CA ALA A 155 -3.42 0.41 21.14
C ALA A 155 -2.49 0.66 19.95
N MET A 156 -3.01 1.17 18.82
CA MET A 156 -2.28 1.25 17.54
C MET A 156 -2.22 2.66 16.94
N LYS A 157 -2.57 3.73 17.69
CA LYS A 157 -2.54 5.14 17.23
C LYS A 157 -1.16 5.64 16.73
N GLN A 158 -0.12 4.81 16.79
CA GLN A 158 1.22 5.10 16.26
C GLN A 158 1.53 4.42 14.90
N ALA A 159 0.68 3.50 14.42
CA ALA A 159 0.83 2.83 13.12
C ALA A 159 0.25 3.70 11.99
N LYS A 160 1.07 4.64 11.50
CA LYS A 160 0.61 5.81 10.72
C LYS A 160 0.82 5.65 9.20
N GLY A 161 0.01 4.80 8.56
CA GLY A 161 0.07 4.54 7.12
C GLY A 161 -0.97 5.25 6.26
N TYR A 162 -2.05 5.80 6.85
CA TYR A 162 -3.25 6.27 6.14
C TYR A 162 -3.49 7.81 6.16
N PRO A 163 -2.50 8.70 6.43
CA PRO A 163 -2.77 10.12 6.64
C PRO A 163 -3.40 10.79 5.41
N VAL A 164 -3.04 10.37 4.19
CA VAL A 164 -3.60 10.99 2.98
C VAL A 164 -5.02 10.51 2.73
N GLN A 165 -5.27 9.22 2.94
CA GLN A 165 -6.61 8.63 2.82
C GLN A 165 -7.57 9.27 3.84
N ILE A 166 -7.13 9.49 5.07
CA ILE A 166 -7.93 10.21 6.07
C ILE A 166 -8.19 11.66 5.65
N CYS A 167 -7.20 12.36 5.08
CA CYS A 167 -7.43 13.71 4.55
C CYS A 167 -8.49 13.74 3.44
N ILE A 168 -8.47 12.75 2.54
CA ILE A 168 -9.46 12.63 1.47
C ILE A 168 -10.85 12.40 2.05
N LEU A 169 -10.99 11.49 3.02
CA LEU A 169 -12.25 11.21 3.71
C LEU A 169 -12.79 12.44 4.45
N LEU A 170 -11.93 13.14 5.20
CA LEU A 170 -12.30 14.37 5.90
C LEU A 170 -12.74 15.47 4.94
N LYS A 171 -12.13 15.55 3.75
CA LYS A 171 -12.50 16.53 2.72
C LYS A 171 -13.87 16.21 2.09
N GLY A 172 -14.24 14.93 2.05
CA GLY A 172 -15.54 14.47 1.59
C GLY A 172 -16.65 14.56 2.64
N ALA A 173 -16.30 14.77 3.91
CA ALA A 173 -17.28 14.95 4.97
C ALA A 173 -17.96 16.33 4.86
N LEU A 174 -19.30 16.34 4.97
CA LEU A 174 -20.07 17.57 4.91
C LEU A 174 -19.67 18.51 6.04
N ASP A 175 -19.68 19.80 5.74
CA ASP A 175 -19.43 20.90 6.68
C ASP A 175 -18.01 21.03 7.24
N LEU A 176 -16.99 20.32 6.74
CA LEU A 176 -15.61 20.50 7.22
C LEU A 176 -14.83 21.52 6.38
N GLU A 177 -14.46 22.64 7.00
CA GLU A 177 -13.53 23.62 6.43
C GLU A 177 -12.10 23.27 6.88
N LEU A 178 -11.54 22.24 6.25
CA LEU A 178 -10.16 21.81 6.52
C LEU A 178 -9.22 22.97 6.22
N GLY A 179 -8.66 23.57 7.28
CA GLY A 179 -7.92 24.83 7.24
C GLY A 179 -6.61 24.76 6.43
N GLU A 180 -5.49 25.14 7.04
CA GLU A 180 -4.22 25.15 6.31
C GLU A 180 -3.82 23.77 5.80
N SER A 181 -3.47 23.74 4.53
CA SER A 181 -3.10 22.53 3.80
C SER A 181 -1.61 22.57 3.45
N LYS A 182 -0.96 21.41 3.46
CA LYS A 182 0.45 21.26 3.08
C LYS A 182 0.61 20.23 1.98
N ASP A 183 1.61 20.43 1.14
CA ASP A 183 1.95 19.46 0.12
C ASP A 183 2.46 18.15 0.72
N PHE A 184 1.99 17.02 0.18
CA PHE A 184 2.52 15.71 0.52
C PHE A 184 3.99 15.63 0.08
N PRO A 185 4.90 15.11 0.93
CA PRO A 185 6.33 15.12 0.62
C PRO A 185 6.63 14.42 -0.72
N PRO A 186 7.23 15.10 -1.71
CA PRO A 186 7.46 14.52 -3.04
C PRO A 186 8.30 13.24 -3.02
N LEU A 187 9.21 13.11 -2.05
CA LEU A 187 10.06 11.92 -1.87
C LEU A 187 9.29 10.67 -1.44
N LYS A 188 8.04 10.81 -0.98
CA LYS A 188 7.15 9.70 -0.61
C LYS A 188 6.14 9.35 -1.72
N ILE A 189 6.24 10.03 -2.87
CA ILE A 189 5.46 9.71 -4.06
C ILE A 189 6.33 8.84 -4.97
N LEU A 190 5.84 7.64 -5.21
CA LEU A 190 6.44 6.67 -6.11
C LEU A 190 6.12 7.05 -7.55
N THR A 191 7.16 7.31 -8.33
CA THR A 191 7.11 7.74 -9.74
C THR A 191 7.98 6.82 -10.58
N ALA A 192 7.91 6.94 -11.91
CA ALA A 192 8.82 6.22 -12.79
C ALA A 192 10.29 6.45 -12.45
N LYS A 193 10.65 7.69 -12.12
CA LYS A 193 12.01 8.09 -11.80
C LYS A 193 12.53 7.42 -10.53
N THR A 194 11.73 7.44 -9.45
CA THR A 194 12.14 6.82 -8.18
C THR A 194 12.23 5.31 -8.31
N MET A 195 11.26 4.69 -9.00
CA MET A 195 11.27 3.24 -9.29
C MET A 195 12.43 2.82 -10.19
N GLY A 196 12.69 3.57 -11.26
CA GLY A 196 13.82 3.31 -12.16
C GLY A 196 15.16 3.38 -11.43
N THR A 197 15.30 4.34 -10.51
CA THR A 197 16.49 4.47 -9.65
C THR A 197 16.64 3.26 -8.71
N TYR A 198 15.55 2.80 -8.10
CA TYR A 198 15.55 1.60 -7.25
C TYR A 198 15.95 0.35 -8.04
N VAL A 199 15.34 0.14 -9.21
CA VAL A 199 15.67 -0.97 -10.11
C VAL A 199 17.14 -0.93 -10.53
N ALA A 200 17.67 0.24 -10.93
CA ALA A 200 19.07 0.39 -11.34
C ALA A 200 20.05 0.08 -10.20
N LYS A 201 19.77 0.56 -8.98
CA LYS A 201 20.60 0.29 -7.80
C LYS A 201 20.61 -1.20 -7.43
N ASN A 202 19.47 -1.88 -7.55
CA ASN A 202 19.36 -3.30 -7.21
C ASN A 202 19.81 -4.26 -8.33
N LYS A 203 19.86 -3.81 -9.58
CA LYS A 203 20.50 -4.56 -10.68
C LYS A 203 21.99 -4.82 -10.43
N ASN A 204 22.70 -3.87 -9.80
CA ASN A 204 24.11 -4.05 -9.45
C ASN A 204 24.33 -5.10 -8.36
N ILE A 205 23.35 -5.27 -7.46
CA ILE A 205 23.35 -6.36 -6.47
C ILE A 205 23.25 -7.71 -7.22
N LYS A 206 22.36 -7.82 -8.21
CA LYS A 206 22.18 -9.03 -9.03
C LYS A 206 23.46 -9.50 -9.74
N LEU A 207 24.22 -8.57 -10.33
CA LEU A 207 25.49 -8.90 -11.00
C LEU A 207 26.57 -9.39 -10.02
N MET A 208 26.61 -8.84 -8.81
CA MET A 208 27.56 -9.23 -7.77
C MET A 208 27.37 -10.69 -7.31
N TRP A 209 26.11 -11.16 -7.26
CA TRP A 209 25.78 -12.55 -6.89
C TRP A 209 25.92 -13.54 -8.05
N MET A 210 25.63 -13.12 -9.29
CA MET A 210 25.87 -13.96 -10.48
C MET A 210 27.38 -14.24 -10.66
N SER A 211 28.25 -13.26 -10.37
CA SER A 211 29.70 -13.45 -10.40
C SER A 211 30.21 -14.44 -9.34
N GLN A 212 29.53 -14.60 -8.20
CA GLN A 212 29.87 -15.63 -7.20
C GLN A 212 29.44 -17.04 -7.62
N ARG A 213 28.39 -17.20 -8.43
CA ARG A 213 27.97 -18.52 -8.96
C ARG A 213 28.95 -19.11 -9.98
N GLU A 214 29.69 -18.29 -10.73
CA GLU A 214 30.70 -18.79 -11.66
C GLU A 214 31.93 -19.38 -10.97
N ILE A 215 32.17 -19.02 -9.70
CA ILE A 215 33.29 -19.54 -8.89
C ILE A 215 32.97 -20.93 -8.29
N VAL A 216 31.70 -21.34 -8.24
CA VAL A 216 31.24 -22.60 -7.61
C VAL A 216 30.65 -23.58 -8.64
N ARG A 217 31.23 -23.69 -9.84
CA ARG A 217 31.03 -24.90 -10.66
C ARG A 217 32.06 -25.96 -10.27
N PRO A 218 31.67 -27.18 -9.85
CA PRO A 218 32.62 -28.27 -9.70
C PRO A 218 33.23 -28.59 -11.08
N ARG A 219 34.56 -28.68 -11.17
CA ARG A 219 35.20 -29.27 -12.35
C ARG A 219 34.62 -30.68 -12.53
N ALA A 220 33.97 -30.92 -13.67
CA ALA A 220 33.55 -32.24 -14.06
C ALA A 220 34.77 -33.18 -14.01
N HIS A 221 34.62 -34.29 -13.27
CA HIS A 221 35.52 -35.42 -13.35
C HIS A 221 35.55 -35.91 -14.81
N ASN A 222 36.69 -35.77 -15.47
CA ASN A 222 37.00 -36.56 -16.65
C ASN A 222 37.69 -37.85 -16.19
N ARG A 223 37.30 -38.94 -16.87
CA ARG A 223 37.73 -40.33 -16.68
C ARG A 223 39.22 -40.52 -16.43
#